data_AF-A0A8C5RSA1-F1
#
_entry.id   AF-A0A8C5RSA1-F1
#
_cell.length_a   1.000
_cell.length_b   1.000
_cell.length_c   1.000
_cell.angle_alpha   90.00
_cell.angle_beta   90.00
_cell.angle_gamma   90.00
#
_symmetry.space_group_name_H-M   'P 1'
#
loop_
_entity.id
_entity.type
_entity.pdbx_description
1 polymer ?
#
loop_
_entity_poly.entity_id
_entity_poly.type
_entity_poly.pdbx_seq_one_letter_code
_entity_poly.pdbx_strand_id
1 'polypeptide(L)'
;MRHPDSALPPSFFFLPIFSLPPPPPPPPPPALFFSFRYSRCRRRRRQRDHHRRHPRETGSRFRHPVTSSPEWPVAVWGMAAVWQQVLAVDARYNAYRTPNFPQFRTQYIRRRSQLLRDNAKAGFDPLLRKQYLRLRSQLLAQRYGPLSEQSSFRAYSNSIVRSSRTTLDRMEDFDDDPRALGARGHRRSVSRGSYQLQAQMNRAVYDERSPGSVVPTSVAEASRAMAGDTTLSENYAFAGMYHIFDQHVDEAVPKVQFANDDKHLLACCSLDGAISVCQLVPTPPVVLRVLKGHSRGVSDFAWSLSNDVIVSTSLDATMRIWATEDGKCIREIPDPDASELLCCTFQPMNNNLTVVGNGKHNLHVVNISTGKKVKGGSSKLTGRVLSLSFDSPGRILWAGDDKGSIFSFLFDMATGKLTKAKRLIVNEGSSITSISARSWISREARDPSLLINACINKLLLYRVVDNEGTLQLKRSFQIQQSSHPVHSIFCPLMSFRQGACIVTGSEDMCVYFFDVERATKAIVNKLQGHSAAVLDVSFNCDESLLASSDAKGMVIVWKREQK
;
A
#
# COMPACT_ATOMS: atom_id res chain seq x y z
N MET A 1 31.65 30.48 -78.80
CA MET A 1 30.74 29.58 -78.04
C MET A 1 31.50 29.02 -76.85
N ARG A 2 30.93 29.02 -75.63
CA ARG A 2 31.42 28.29 -74.41
C ARG A 2 32.83 28.71 -73.90
N HIS A 3 33.21 28.67 -72.62
CA HIS A 3 32.51 28.65 -71.31
C HIS A 3 33.51 29.22 -70.25
N PRO A 4 33.08 29.82 -69.11
CA PRO A 4 33.97 30.41 -68.10
C PRO A 4 34.08 29.64 -66.76
N ASP A 5 35.14 29.94 -65.99
CA ASP A 5 35.28 30.19 -64.51
C ASP A 5 34.42 29.41 -63.48
N SER A 6 34.85 29.04 -62.25
CA SER A 6 36.06 29.24 -61.39
C SER A 6 36.13 28.06 -60.34
N ALA A 7 36.79 28.01 -59.16
CA ALA A 7 37.51 28.93 -58.25
C ALA A 7 38.56 28.16 -57.37
N LEU A 8 39.01 28.72 -56.21
CA LEU A 8 40.12 28.20 -55.35
C LEU A 8 39.73 28.08 -53.82
N PRO A 9 40.62 28.14 -52.77
CA PRO A 9 40.73 27.11 -51.69
C PRO A 9 40.69 27.76 -50.26
N PRO A 10 41.53 27.49 -49.20
CA PRO A 10 42.42 26.38 -48.79
C PRO A 10 42.32 25.93 -47.28
N SER A 11 43.41 25.33 -46.76
CA SER A 11 43.58 24.44 -45.59
C SER A 11 44.06 25.05 -44.24
N PHE A 12 44.14 24.17 -43.20
CA PHE A 12 44.94 24.25 -41.93
C PHE A 12 44.50 25.28 -40.86
N PHE A 13 44.52 24.99 -39.54
CA PHE A 13 45.70 24.73 -38.68
C PHE A 13 45.40 23.97 -37.36
N PHE A 14 46.39 23.84 -36.46
CA PHE A 14 46.42 22.97 -35.27
C PHE A 14 46.62 23.74 -33.94
N LEU A 15 45.94 23.33 -32.85
CA LEU A 15 46.21 23.67 -31.43
C LEU A 15 46.04 25.18 -31.02
N PRO A 16 45.93 25.55 -29.72
CA PRO A 16 46.45 24.89 -28.51
C PRO A 16 45.46 24.63 -27.35
N ILE A 17 45.99 23.98 -26.31
CA ILE A 17 45.38 23.85 -24.98
C ILE A 17 45.44 25.19 -24.24
N PHE A 18 44.35 25.61 -23.60
CA PHE A 18 44.37 26.64 -22.56
C PHE A 18 43.54 26.24 -21.33
N SER A 19 44.03 26.65 -20.17
CA SER A 19 43.47 26.34 -18.85
C SER A 19 42.16 27.08 -18.56
N LEU A 20 41.18 26.37 -17.99
CA LEU A 20 40.02 27.00 -17.36
C LEU A 20 40.45 27.80 -16.11
N PRO A 21 39.87 28.99 -15.86
CA PRO A 21 40.12 29.75 -14.64
C PRO A 21 39.44 29.08 -13.42
N PRO A 22 39.95 29.30 -12.20
CA PRO A 22 39.31 28.82 -10.98
C PRO A 22 37.98 29.56 -10.71
N PRO A 23 37.03 28.95 -9.99
CA PRO A 23 35.78 29.60 -9.60
C PRO A 23 36.02 30.76 -8.62
N PRO A 24 35.13 31.78 -8.58
CA PRO A 24 35.24 32.88 -7.64
C PRO A 24 35.05 32.42 -6.18
N PRO A 25 35.67 33.12 -5.21
CA PRO A 25 35.50 32.79 -3.79
C PRO A 25 34.06 33.06 -3.31
N PRO A 26 33.59 32.36 -2.27
CA PRO A 26 32.27 32.60 -1.69
C PRO A 26 32.19 33.99 -1.01
N PRO A 27 31.00 34.60 -0.92
CA PRO A 27 30.82 35.86 -0.20
C PRO A 27 31.11 35.70 1.30
N PRO A 28 31.62 36.75 1.98
CA PRO A 28 31.86 36.71 3.41
C PRO A 28 30.56 36.57 4.21
N PRO A 29 30.59 35.95 5.41
CA PRO A 29 29.42 35.84 6.26
C PRO A 29 28.93 37.22 6.73
N PRO A 30 27.61 37.46 6.84
CA PRO A 30 27.08 38.72 7.35
C PRO A 30 27.45 38.88 8.83
N ALA A 31 28.14 39.98 9.17
CA ALA A 31 28.50 40.29 10.54
C ALA A 31 27.25 40.59 11.39
N LEU A 32 27.16 39.97 12.55
CA LEU A 32 26.16 40.29 13.58
C LEU A 32 26.53 41.62 14.25
N PHE A 33 25.67 42.63 14.17
CA PHE A 33 25.63 43.70 15.18
C PHE A 33 24.21 44.18 15.47
N PHE A 34 23.96 44.47 16.75
CA PHE A 34 22.67 44.93 17.27
C PHE A 34 22.39 46.40 16.91
N SER A 35 21.11 46.76 16.78
CA SER A 35 20.58 47.93 17.49
C SER A 35 19.06 47.86 17.67
N PHE A 36 18.58 48.48 18.76
CA PHE A 36 17.15 48.62 19.08
C PHE A 36 16.52 49.80 18.32
N ARG A 37 15.22 49.72 18.00
CA ARG A 37 14.19 50.56 18.68
C ARG A 37 12.74 50.32 18.24
N TYR A 38 11.95 49.84 19.19
CA TYR A 38 10.66 50.39 19.65
C TYR A 38 9.64 51.05 18.69
N SER A 39 8.38 50.63 18.91
CA SER A 39 7.12 51.40 18.73
C SER A 39 6.53 51.47 17.31
N ARG A 40 5.21 51.68 17.12
CA ARG A 40 4.15 52.02 18.11
C ARG A 40 2.79 51.43 17.72
N CYS A 41 2.01 50.99 18.70
CA CYS A 41 0.64 50.47 18.51
C CYS A 41 -0.38 51.59 18.27
N ARG A 42 -1.42 51.35 17.44
CA ARG A 42 -2.70 52.07 17.51
C ARG A 42 -3.91 51.26 17.04
N ARG A 43 -4.90 51.08 17.93
CA ARG A 43 -6.25 50.56 17.64
C ARG A 43 -7.24 51.69 17.32
N ARG A 44 -8.24 51.41 16.46
CA ARG A 44 -9.64 51.95 16.39
C ARG A 44 -10.30 51.23 15.20
N ARG A 45 -11.46 50.55 15.23
CA ARG A 45 -12.64 50.40 16.14
C ARG A 45 -13.72 51.49 16.04
N ARG A 46 -14.64 51.34 15.07
CA ARG A 46 -16.13 51.56 15.04
C ARG A 46 -16.58 51.58 13.54
N GLN A 47 -17.69 51.05 13.03
CA GLN A 47 -19.02 50.57 13.50
C GLN A 47 -20.19 51.53 13.13
N ARG A 48 -21.25 50.95 12.52
CA ARG A 48 -22.66 51.43 12.31
C ARG A 48 -23.16 51.75 10.89
N ASP A 49 -23.92 50.80 10.35
CA ASP A 49 -25.38 50.85 10.06
C ASP A 49 -26.06 51.88 9.11
N HIS A 50 -26.84 51.30 8.18
CA HIS A 50 -28.13 51.80 7.62
C HIS A 50 -28.06 53.00 6.62
N HIS A 51 -29.02 53.26 5.70
CA HIS A 51 -30.41 52.77 5.52
C HIS A 51 -30.95 52.99 4.06
N ARG A 52 -31.87 52.12 3.58
CA ARG A 52 -32.89 52.36 2.49
C ARG A 52 -32.32 52.57 1.04
N ARG A 53 -33.07 52.42 -0.08
CA ARG A 53 -34.53 52.28 -0.39
C ARG A 53 -34.75 51.51 -1.73
N HIS A 54 -35.95 50.96 -1.98
CA HIS A 54 -36.45 50.46 -3.30
C HIS A 54 -37.54 51.40 -3.86
N PRO A 55 -37.84 51.39 -5.18
CA PRO A 55 -38.86 50.52 -5.83
C PRO A 55 -38.22 49.54 -6.86
N ARG A 56 -38.83 48.47 -7.44
CA ARG A 56 -40.21 48.02 -7.76
C ARG A 56 -40.86 48.56 -9.06
N GLU A 57 -40.90 47.72 -10.10
CA GLU A 57 -42.03 47.33 -10.98
C GLU A 57 -41.52 46.18 -11.91
N THR A 58 -41.97 44.93 -11.80
CA THR A 58 -43.17 44.24 -12.38
C THR A 58 -43.13 43.93 -13.88
N GLY A 59 -43.02 42.64 -14.24
CA GLY A 59 -43.19 42.09 -15.60
C GLY A 59 -43.02 40.56 -15.59
N SER A 60 -44.05 39.79 -15.94
CA SER A 60 -44.15 38.37 -15.55
C SER A 60 -43.78 37.32 -16.61
N ARG A 61 -43.01 36.31 -16.16
CA ARG A 61 -43.06 34.86 -16.49
C ARG A 61 -42.94 34.42 -17.97
N PHE A 62 -42.03 33.46 -18.21
CA PHE A 62 -42.41 32.07 -18.51
C PHE A 62 -41.28 31.09 -18.11
N ARG A 63 -41.51 29.77 -18.22
CA ARG A 63 -40.57 28.67 -17.88
C ARG A 63 -39.97 28.09 -19.20
N HIS A 64 -38.98 27.18 -19.28
CA HIS A 64 -38.40 26.17 -18.36
C HIS A 64 -36.86 26.03 -18.61
N PRO A 65 -36.09 25.17 -17.90
CA PRO A 65 -34.63 25.28 -17.82
C PRO A 65 -33.83 24.49 -18.87
N VAL A 66 -32.57 24.89 -19.07
CA VAL A 66 -31.49 24.04 -19.58
C VAL A 66 -30.34 24.06 -18.56
N THR A 67 -29.95 22.88 -18.08
CA THR A 67 -28.85 22.69 -17.13
C THR A 67 -27.54 22.41 -17.86
N SER A 68 -26.67 23.40 -17.99
CA SER A 68 -25.26 23.20 -18.38
C SER A 68 -24.42 22.94 -17.12
N SER A 69 -24.28 21.67 -16.75
CA SER A 69 -23.24 21.27 -15.80
C SER A 69 -21.85 21.54 -16.41
N PRO A 70 -20.86 22.03 -15.66
CA PRO A 70 -19.50 22.18 -16.16
C PRO A 70 -18.90 20.81 -16.44
N GLU A 71 -18.71 20.48 -17.72
CA GLU A 71 -17.96 19.29 -18.13
C GLU A 71 -16.49 19.45 -17.74
N TRP A 72 -16.01 18.63 -16.81
CA TRP A 72 -14.59 18.58 -16.48
C TRP A 72 -13.84 17.83 -17.58
N PRO A 73 -12.95 18.49 -18.35
CA PRO A 73 -12.35 17.87 -19.53
C PRO A 73 -11.41 16.72 -19.16
N VAL A 74 -11.64 15.57 -19.77
CA VAL A 74 -10.88 14.31 -19.60
C VAL A 74 -9.36 14.49 -19.77
N ALA A 75 -8.94 15.50 -20.55
CA ALA A 75 -7.55 15.87 -20.76
C ALA A 75 -6.75 16.11 -19.46
N VAL A 76 -7.35 16.71 -18.42
CA VAL A 76 -6.64 17.04 -17.16
C VAL A 76 -6.18 15.76 -16.43
N TRP A 77 -7.03 14.74 -16.43
CA TRP A 77 -6.75 13.44 -15.81
C TRP A 77 -5.65 12.67 -16.55
N GLY A 78 -5.53 12.87 -17.87
CA GLY A 78 -4.47 12.29 -18.68
C GLY A 78 -3.08 12.81 -18.30
N MET A 79 -2.94 14.09 -17.94
CA MET A 79 -1.63 14.73 -17.77
C MET A 79 -0.98 14.49 -16.39
N ALA A 80 -1.75 14.46 -15.31
CA ALA A 80 -1.23 14.11 -13.98
C ALA A 80 -0.61 12.70 -13.96
N ALA A 81 -1.28 11.75 -14.61
CA ALA A 81 -0.88 10.35 -14.76
C ALA A 81 0.45 10.14 -15.50
N VAL A 82 0.71 10.93 -16.55
CA VAL A 82 1.93 10.82 -17.39
C VAL A 82 3.19 10.97 -16.54
N TRP A 83 3.18 11.93 -15.62
CA TRP A 83 4.36 12.28 -14.84
C TRP A 83 4.65 11.37 -13.70
N GLN A 84 3.64 10.74 -13.12
CA GLN A 84 3.83 9.74 -12.08
C GLN A 84 4.62 8.55 -12.65
N GLN A 85 4.38 8.17 -13.92
CA GLN A 85 5.21 7.18 -14.64
C GLN A 85 6.62 7.70 -14.97
N VAL A 86 6.78 8.97 -15.37
CA VAL A 86 8.11 9.56 -15.58
C VAL A 86 8.91 9.58 -14.27
N LEU A 87 8.25 9.89 -13.14
CA LEU A 87 8.82 9.87 -11.80
C LEU A 87 9.20 8.44 -11.38
N ALA A 88 8.38 7.43 -11.71
CA ALA A 88 8.69 6.03 -11.45
C ALA A 88 10.00 5.59 -12.14
N VAL A 89 10.12 5.89 -13.44
CA VAL A 89 11.34 5.64 -14.22
C VAL A 89 12.52 6.46 -13.70
N ASP A 90 12.29 7.71 -13.31
CA ASP A 90 13.33 8.55 -12.69
C ASP A 90 13.75 8.06 -11.28
N ALA A 91 12.84 7.41 -10.53
CA ALA A 91 13.04 6.88 -9.19
C ALA A 91 13.85 5.57 -9.18
N ARG A 92 13.60 4.62 -10.10
CA ARG A 92 14.41 3.37 -10.17
C ARG A 92 15.91 3.61 -10.38
N TYR A 93 16.27 4.68 -11.09
CA TYR A 93 17.67 5.08 -11.27
C TYR A 93 18.18 6.04 -10.18
N ASN A 94 17.43 6.28 -9.10
CA ASN A 94 17.75 7.33 -8.13
C ASN A 94 18.80 6.87 -7.10
N ALA A 95 18.78 5.59 -6.72
CA ALA A 95 19.87 4.94 -6.00
C ALA A 95 21.24 5.15 -6.68
N TYR A 96 21.30 4.92 -7.98
CA TYR A 96 22.50 5.02 -8.82
C TYR A 96 22.99 6.46 -9.05
N ARG A 97 22.10 7.46 -9.01
CA ARG A 97 22.46 8.89 -9.17
C ARG A 97 23.23 9.44 -7.98
N THR A 98 22.88 8.98 -6.78
CA THR A 98 23.45 9.46 -5.52
C THR A 98 23.66 8.27 -4.56
N PRO A 99 24.63 7.39 -4.86
CA PRO A 99 24.91 6.23 -4.03
C PRO A 99 25.27 6.66 -2.61
N ASN A 100 26.19 7.62 -2.48
CA ASN A 100 26.75 8.10 -1.21
C ASN A 100 25.83 9.07 -0.43
N PHE A 101 24.74 9.56 -1.04
CA PHE A 101 23.92 10.65 -0.49
C PHE A 101 22.41 10.39 -0.65
N PRO A 102 21.81 9.51 0.17
CA PRO A 102 20.38 9.18 0.06
C PRO A 102 19.45 10.41 0.24
N GLN A 103 19.89 11.43 0.97
CA GLN A 103 19.12 12.66 1.20
C GLN A 103 18.78 13.40 -0.10
N PHE A 104 19.67 13.38 -1.10
CA PHE A 104 19.41 14.00 -2.40
C PHE A 104 18.45 13.19 -3.28
N ARG A 105 18.26 11.89 -3.03
CA ARG A 105 17.28 11.06 -3.76
C ARG A 105 15.87 11.60 -3.59
N THR A 106 15.47 11.90 -2.35
CA THR A 106 14.14 12.46 -2.05
C THR A 106 14.01 13.90 -2.56
N GLN A 107 15.06 14.71 -2.47
CA GLN A 107 15.06 16.08 -3.03
C GLN A 107 14.93 16.06 -4.56
N TYR A 108 15.62 15.15 -5.25
CA TYR A 108 15.50 14.99 -6.70
C TYR A 108 14.07 14.59 -7.11
N ILE A 109 13.44 13.60 -6.46
CA ILE A 109 12.04 13.23 -6.74
C ILE A 109 11.10 14.42 -6.48
N ARG A 110 11.29 15.18 -5.38
CA ARG A 110 10.49 16.39 -5.10
C ARG A 110 10.65 17.45 -6.20
N ARG A 111 11.89 17.83 -6.55
CA ARG A 111 12.16 18.84 -7.60
C ARG A 111 11.72 18.37 -8.98
N ARG A 112 11.91 17.09 -9.31
CA ARG A 112 11.43 16.48 -10.55
C ARG A 112 9.91 16.46 -10.62
N SER A 113 9.21 16.17 -9.51
CA SER A 113 7.73 16.20 -9.48
C SER A 113 7.16 17.62 -9.56
N GLN A 114 7.87 18.63 -9.06
CA GLN A 114 7.55 20.04 -9.28
C GLN A 114 7.76 20.43 -10.74
N LEU A 115 8.98 20.24 -11.28
CA LEU A 115 9.32 20.54 -12.67
C LEU A 115 8.45 19.79 -13.67
N LEU A 116 7.96 18.61 -13.34
CA LEU A 116 6.93 17.94 -14.11
C LEU A 116 5.60 18.69 -13.95
N ARG A 117 5.03 18.83 -12.73
CA ARG A 117 3.75 19.54 -12.47
C ARG A 117 3.57 20.90 -13.16
N ASP A 118 4.64 21.64 -13.39
CA ASP A 118 4.57 22.93 -14.10
C ASP A 118 4.48 22.80 -15.64
N ASN A 119 5.03 21.74 -16.25
CA ASN A 119 5.27 21.62 -17.70
C ASN A 119 4.10 21.08 -18.56
N ALA A 120 2.97 20.65 -17.98
CA ALA A 120 1.77 20.20 -18.71
C ALA A 120 0.50 20.88 -18.17
N LYS A 121 0.71 22.07 -17.61
CA LYS A 121 -0.15 23.21 -17.90
C LYS A 121 -0.13 23.54 -19.42
N ALA A 122 0.87 23.06 -20.16
CA ALA A 122 1.09 23.29 -21.60
C ALA A 122 0.51 22.22 -22.56
N GLY A 123 -0.06 21.11 -22.08
CA GLY A 123 -0.54 20.01 -22.96
C GLY A 123 0.57 19.02 -23.37
N PHE A 124 0.22 17.73 -23.53
CA PHE A 124 1.15 16.69 -24.03
C PHE A 124 0.42 15.58 -24.80
N ASP A 125 1.01 15.15 -25.91
CA ASP A 125 0.43 14.16 -26.83
C ASP A 125 0.67 12.68 -26.39
N PRO A 126 -0.35 11.79 -26.42
CA PRO A 126 -0.23 10.41 -25.95
C PRO A 126 0.71 9.48 -26.73
N LEU A 127 1.06 9.78 -27.99
CA LEU A 127 2.00 8.94 -28.75
C LEU A 127 3.45 9.26 -28.35
N LEU A 128 3.77 10.56 -28.27
CA LEU A 128 5.05 11.05 -27.74
C LEU A 128 5.33 10.57 -26.31
N ARG A 129 4.30 10.38 -25.47
CA ARG A 129 4.41 9.76 -24.12
C ARG A 129 5.14 8.41 -24.13
N LYS A 130 4.70 7.47 -24.98
CA LYS A 130 5.26 6.10 -25.01
C LYS A 130 6.70 6.09 -25.55
N GLN A 131 6.99 6.97 -26.51
CA GLN A 131 8.34 7.16 -27.03
C GLN A 131 9.27 7.80 -25.99
N TYR A 132 8.84 8.85 -25.30
CA TYR A 132 9.62 9.51 -24.25
C TYR A 132 9.97 8.57 -23.09
N LEU A 133 9.01 7.75 -22.62
CA LEU A 133 9.27 6.79 -21.54
C LEU A 133 10.30 5.72 -21.96
N ARG A 134 10.24 5.23 -23.20
CA ARG A 134 11.23 4.29 -23.77
C ARG A 134 12.61 4.94 -23.94
N LEU A 135 12.69 6.11 -24.59
CA LEU A 135 13.94 6.85 -24.78
C LEU A 135 14.57 7.22 -23.43
N ARG A 136 13.76 7.62 -22.44
CA ARG A 136 14.28 7.95 -21.11
C ARG A 136 14.79 6.72 -20.35
N SER A 137 14.12 5.57 -20.43
CA SER A 137 14.65 4.34 -19.80
C SER A 137 15.93 3.86 -20.50
N GLN A 138 16.01 3.97 -21.83
CA GLN A 138 17.21 3.67 -22.62
C GLN A 138 18.38 4.60 -22.27
N LEU A 139 18.18 5.92 -22.24
CA LEU A 139 19.22 6.89 -21.89
C LEU A 139 19.71 6.76 -20.44
N LEU A 140 18.82 6.35 -19.52
CA LEU A 140 19.22 6.06 -18.14
C LEU A 140 20.01 4.74 -18.04
N ALA A 141 19.61 3.69 -18.76
CA ALA A 141 20.39 2.46 -18.86
C ALA A 141 21.76 2.67 -19.53
N GLN A 142 21.85 3.51 -20.57
CA GLN A 142 23.14 3.86 -21.19
C GLN A 142 24.05 4.66 -20.26
N ARG A 143 23.50 5.54 -19.43
CA ARG A 143 24.30 6.40 -18.54
C ARG A 143 24.70 5.73 -17.23
N TYR A 144 23.85 4.89 -16.66
CA TYR A 144 24.07 4.26 -15.35
C TYR A 144 24.36 2.77 -15.44
N GLY A 145 24.32 2.17 -16.65
CA GLY A 145 24.40 0.73 -16.89
C GLY A 145 23.02 0.06 -16.91
N PRO A 146 22.88 -1.10 -17.58
CA PRO A 146 21.69 -1.92 -17.47
C PRO A 146 21.57 -2.47 -16.04
N LEU A 147 20.41 -2.25 -15.42
CA LEU A 147 20.15 -2.57 -14.00
C LEU A 147 20.42 -4.06 -13.67
N SER A 148 20.26 -4.95 -14.65
CA SER A 148 20.48 -6.40 -14.52
C SER A 148 21.94 -6.82 -14.31
N GLU A 149 22.92 -6.08 -14.82
CA GLU A 149 24.35 -6.48 -14.77
C GLU A 149 25.05 -6.04 -13.48
N GLN A 150 24.54 -4.99 -12.82
CA GLN A 150 25.19 -4.36 -11.67
C GLN A 150 24.90 -5.05 -10.33
N SER A 151 24.00 -6.03 -10.33
CA SER A 151 23.82 -7.03 -9.25
C SER A 151 25.13 -7.74 -8.86
N SER A 152 26.12 -7.76 -9.75
CA SER A 152 27.44 -8.37 -9.55
C SER A 152 28.46 -7.51 -8.77
N PHE A 153 28.28 -6.19 -8.66
CA PHE A 153 29.28 -5.28 -8.08
C PHE A 153 29.19 -5.15 -6.56
N ARG A 154 29.78 -6.16 -5.89
CA ARG A 154 30.23 -6.22 -4.48
C ARG A 154 29.99 -4.95 -3.65
N ALA A 155 28.92 -4.94 -2.86
CA ALA A 155 28.86 -4.13 -1.64
C ALA A 155 29.87 -4.68 -0.62
N TYR A 156 31.14 -4.27 -0.73
CA TYR A 156 32.16 -4.61 0.26
C TYR A 156 31.76 -4.10 1.64
N SER A 157 31.94 -4.95 2.65
CA SER A 157 31.76 -4.61 4.05
C SER A 157 32.74 -3.52 4.49
N ASN A 158 32.28 -2.68 5.43
CA ASN A 158 33.18 -2.24 6.50
C ASN A 158 32.38 -1.94 7.78
N SER A 159 32.21 -2.98 8.58
CA SER A 159 31.83 -2.86 9.99
C SER A 159 33.03 -2.33 10.78
N ILE A 160 33.01 -1.05 11.16
CA ILE A 160 33.96 -0.54 12.18
C ILE A 160 33.23 -0.51 13.52
N VAL A 161 33.52 -1.50 14.34
CA VAL A 161 33.23 -1.46 15.78
C VAL A 161 34.19 -0.44 16.41
N ARG A 162 33.63 0.58 17.08
CA ARG A 162 34.33 1.28 18.16
C ARG A 162 33.47 1.30 19.41
N SER A 163 33.68 0.29 20.23
CA SER A 163 33.32 0.32 21.64
C SER A 163 34.11 1.42 22.35
N SER A 164 33.43 2.24 23.13
CA SER A 164 34.02 3.09 24.16
C SER A 164 33.27 2.84 25.47
N ARG A 165 33.82 1.93 26.28
CA ARG A 165 33.52 1.80 27.71
C ARG A 165 34.51 2.68 28.50
N THR A 166 34.36 2.72 29.83
CA THR A 166 35.13 3.55 30.79
C THR A 166 34.72 5.04 30.78
N THR A 167 34.58 5.74 31.91
CA THR A 167 34.77 5.41 33.35
C THR A 167 33.92 6.34 34.25
N LEU A 168 33.60 5.90 35.48
CA LEU A 168 33.46 6.59 36.79
C LEU A 168 33.34 8.15 36.83
N ASP A 169 32.61 8.82 37.76
CA ASP A 169 32.23 8.47 39.14
C ASP A 169 31.17 9.47 39.74
N ARG A 170 30.73 9.24 41.00
CA ARG A 170 29.95 10.14 41.92
C ARG A 170 28.48 10.42 41.57
N MET A 171 27.49 10.25 42.49
CA MET A 171 27.20 10.94 43.79
C MET A 171 26.69 12.38 43.58
N GLU A 172 25.59 12.86 44.20
CA GLU A 172 24.89 12.43 45.43
C GLU A 172 23.35 12.68 45.38
N ASP A 173 22.66 12.35 46.49
CA ASP A 173 21.20 12.22 46.71
C ASP A 173 20.32 13.48 46.53
N PHE A 174 18.98 13.31 46.52
CA PHE A 174 18.06 14.06 47.41
C PHE A 174 16.63 13.45 47.52
N ASP A 175 16.29 13.00 48.74
CA ASP A 175 15.01 12.80 49.45
C ASP A 175 13.72 12.14 48.86
N ASP A 176 13.10 11.32 49.72
CA ASP A 176 11.70 10.86 49.73
C ASP A 176 10.70 11.97 50.14
N ASP A 177 9.44 11.89 49.69
CA ASP A 177 8.28 12.41 50.47
C ASP A 177 7.05 11.47 50.37
N PRO A 178 6.72 10.71 51.43
CA PRO A 178 5.72 9.64 51.38
C PRO A 178 4.31 10.05 51.85
N ARG A 179 3.54 10.83 51.06
CA ARG A 179 2.08 11.02 51.26
C ARG A 179 1.25 11.21 49.97
N ALA A 180 0.83 10.09 49.36
CA ALA A 180 -0.21 10.09 48.31
C ALA A 180 -1.08 8.80 48.33
N LEU A 181 -1.64 8.44 49.49
CA LEU A 181 -2.62 7.35 49.60
C LEU A 181 -3.94 7.74 48.91
N GLY A 182 -4.30 7.14 47.77
CA GLY A 182 -5.64 7.44 47.21
C GLY A 182 -6.05 7.02 45.80
N ALA A 183 -5.42 6.07 45.09
CA ALA A 183 -6.02 5.53 43.86
C ALA A 183 -5.57 4.09 43.55
N ARG A 184 -6.50 3.12 43.57
CA ARG A 184 -6.25 1.79 43.01
C ARG A 184 -6.21 1.88 41.49
N GLY A 185 -5.12 1.40 40.87
CA GLY A 185 -4.96 1.41 39.43
C GLY A 185 -6.08 0.66 38.69
N HIS A 186 -6.70 1.33 37.72
CA HIS A 186 -7.57 0.68 36.73
C HIS A 186 -6.84 0.62 35.39
N ARG A 187 -6.21 -0.52 35.09
CA ARG A 187 -5.91 -0.90 33.71
C ARG A 187 -7.26 -1.03 32.99
N ARG A 188 -7.67 -0.01 32.25
CA ARG A 188 -8.83 -0.10 31.35
C ARG A 188 -8.46 -0.95 30.14
N SER A 189 -8.47 -2.27 30.32
CA SER A 189 -8.59 -3.20 29.20
C SER A 189 -9.89 -2.87 28.45
N VAL A 190 -9.77 -2.40 27.21
CA VAL A 190 -10.93 -2.16 26.34
C VAL A 190 -11.46 -3.52 25.91
N SER A 191 -12.35 -4.08 26.71
CA SER A 191 -12.96 -5.38 26.45
C SER A 191 -13.71 -5.36 25.12
N ARG A 192 -13.40 -6.31 24.23
CA ARG A 192 -14.15 -6.54 22.98
C ARG A 192 -15.66 -6.74 23.22
N GLY A 193 -16.06 -7.09 24.44
CA GLY A 193 -17.46 -7.20 24.85
C GLY A 193 -18.26 -5.89 24.76
N SER A 194 -17.64 -4.71 24.79
CA SER A 194 -18.37 -3.44 24.66
C SER A 194 -19.05 -3.30 23.29
N TYR A 195 -18.31 -3.58 22.21
CA TYR A 195 -18.85 -3.62 20.85
C TYR A 195 -19.91 -4.71 20.67
N GLN A 196 -19.76 -5.84 21.37
CA GLN A 196 -20.70 -6.96 21.30
C GLN A 196 -22.02 -6.66 22.02
N LEU A 197 -21.97 -6.03 23.20
CA LEU A 197 -23.13 -5.51 23.93
C LEU A 197 -23.81 -4.35 23.18
N GLN A 198 -23.05 -3.40 22.62
CA GLN A 198 -23.59 -2.33 21.78
C GLN A 198 -24.29 -2.90 20.54
N ALA A 199 -23.72 -3.93 19.91
CA ALA A 199 -24.34 -4.64 18.80
C ALA A 199 -25.62 -5.40 19.21
N GLN A 200 -25.64 -6.03 20.39
CA GLN A 200 -26.83 -6.69 20.94
C GLN A 200 -27.95 -5.69 21.30
N MET A 201 -27.62 -4.55 21.91
CA MET A 201 -28.58 -3.48 22.18
C MET A 201 -29.16 -2.90 20.87
N ASN A 202 -28.30 -2.64 19.88
CA ASN A 202 -28.76 -2.18 18.56
C ASN A 202 -29.62 -3.24 17.85
N ARG A 203 -29.36 -4.54 18.07
CA ARG A 203 -30.17 -5.64 17.52
C ARG A 203 -31.59 -5.61 18.08
N ALA A 204 -31.74 -5.51 19.40
CA ALA A 204 -33.04 -5.40 20.07
C ALA A 204 -33.87 -4.17 19.61
N VAL A 205 -33.21 -3.04 19.30
CA VAL A 205 -33.88 -1.82 18.82
C VAL A 205 -34.37 -1.91 17.36
N TYR A 206 -33.95 -2.93 16.60
CA TYR A 206 -34.30 -3.08 15.18
C TYR A 206 -35.03 -4.39 14.82
N ASP A 207 -34.97 -5.45 15.64
CA ASP A 207 -35.71 -6.69 15.37
C ASP A 207 -37.25 -6.51 15.44
N GLU A 208 -37.78 -5.48 16.12
CA GLU A 208 -39.21 -5.13 16.08
C GLU A 208 -39.66 -4.46 14.76
N ARG A 209 -38.75 -4.09 13.85
CA ARG A 209 -39.08 -3.29 12.66
C ARG A 209 -39.34 -4.15 11.43
N SER A 210 -40.61 -4.16 10.99
CA SER A 210 -41.03 -4.82 9.75
C SER A 210 -40.24 -4.33 8.51
N PRO A 211 -39.95 -5.22 7.55
CA PRO A 211 -39.24 -4.86 6.33
C PRO A 211 -39.99 -3.81 5.52
N GLY A 212 -39.40 -2.61 5.38
CA GLY A 212 -39.97 -1.49 4.64
C GLY A 212 -40.23 -0.22 5.48
N SER A 213 -40.10 -0.28 6.82
CA SER A 213 -40.25 0.91 7.67
C SER A 213 -39.17 1.97 7.40
N VAL A 214 -39.61 3.17 7.00
CA VAL A 214 -38.72 4.30 6.69
C VAL A 214 -38.13 4.89 7.99
N VAL A 215 -36.86 5.33 7.95
CA VAL A 215 -36.22 5.98 9.10
C VAL A 215 -36.79 7.40 9.28
N PRO A 216 -37.24 7.79 10.49
CA PRO A 216 -37.76 9.13 10.76
C PRO A 216 -36.78 10.24 10.37
N THR A 217 -37.31 11.32 9.78
CA THR A 217 -36.51 12.34 9.08
C THR A 217 -35.47 13.00 9.99
N SER A 218 -35.83 13.35 11.22
CA SER A 218 -34.91 13.96 12.21
C SER A 218 -33.70 13.07 12.55
N VAL A 219 -33.90 11.75 12.61
CA VAL A 219 -32.81 10.78 12.84
C VAL A 219 -31.94 10.65 11.58
N ALA A 220 -32.52 10.74 10.39
CA ALA A 220 -31.78 10.76 9.12
C ALA A 220 -30.99 12.08 8.93
N GLU A 221 -31.54 13.22 9.33
CA GLU A 221 -30.92 14.54 9.26
C GLU A 221 -29.76 14.68 10.27
N ALA A 222 -29.97 14.28 11.52
CA ALA A 222 -28.88 14.16 12.49
C ALA A 222 -27.77 13.22 12.01
N SER A 223 -28.12 12.17 11.25
CA SER A 223 -27.14 11.26 10.65
C SER A 223 -26.36 11.89 9.48
N ARG A 224 -26.96 12.79 8.70
CA ARG A 224 -26.25 13.55 7.65
C ARG A 224 -25.32 14.61 8.26
N ALA A 225 -25.80 15.35 9.25
CA ALA A 225 -25.02 16.35 9.97
C ALA A 225 -23.76 15.78 10.64
N MET A 226 -23.80 14.51 11.07
CA MET A 226 -22.66 13.79 11.64
C MET A 226 -21.73 13.12 10.60
N ALA A 227 -22.14 13.03 9.33
CA ALA A 227 -21.37 12.37 8.28
C ALA A 227 -20.62 13.36 7.37
N GLY A 228 -21.23 14.52 7.11
CA GLY A 228 -20.81 15.41 6.02
C GLY A 228 -21.21 14.86 4.64
N ASP A 229 -21.40 15.75 3.67
CA ASP A 229 -21.77 15.38 2.30
C ASP A 229 -20.55 14.98 1.45
N THR A 230 -19.53 14.31 2.02
CA THR A 230 -18.39 13.81 1.24
C THR A 230 -18.80 12.62 0.39
N THR A 231 -18.44 12.66 -0.89
CA THR A 231 -18.64 11.51 -1.78
C THR A 231 -17.65 10.39 -1.45
N LEU A 232 -18.04 9.16 -1.74
CA LEU A 232 -17.18 7.98 -1.59
C LEU A 232 -15.86 8.11 -2.41
N SER A 233 -15.87 8.87 -3.50
CA SER A 233 -14.67 9.27 -4.26
C SER A 233 -13.74 10.23 -3.52
N GLU A 234 -14.25 11.09 -2.64
CA GLU A 234 -13.44 11.94 -1.75
C GLU A 234 -12.88 11.14 -0.56
N ASN A 235 -13.67 10.22 0.00
CA ASN A 235 -13.22 9.39 1.12
C ASN A 235 -11.96 8.56 0.77
N TYR A 236 -11.81 8.19 -0.51
CA TYR A 236 -10.64 7.52 -1.08
C TYR A 236 -9.80 8.43 -1.99
N ALA A 237 -9.82 9.75 -1.78
CA ALA A 237 -8.88 10.68 -2.41
C ALA A 237 -7.50 10.62 -1.73
N PHE A 238 -6.43 10.73 -2.53
CA PHE A 238 -5.05 10.66 -2.03
C PHE A 238 -4.31 11.97 -2.36
N ALA A 239 -3.83 12.64 -1.32
CA ALA A 239 -3.02 13.86 -1.44
C ALA A 239 -1.70 13.63 -2.21
N GLY A 240 -1.23 12.38 -2.28
CA GLY A 240 -0.17 11.95 -3.19
C GLY A 240 0.69 10.82 -2.65
N MET A 241 1.85 10.63 -3.28
CA MET A 241 2.86 9.68 -2.82
C MET A 241 3.56 10.27 -1.58
N TYR A 242 3.49 9.55 -0.47
CA TYR A 242 4.16 9.87 0.78
C TYR A 242 5.66 9.58 0.69
N HIS A 243 5.99 8.36 0.24
CA HIS A 243 7.35 7.88 0.07
C HIS A 243 7.43 6.77 -0.98
N ILE A 244 8.64 6.48 -1.46
CA ILE A 244 8.95 5.40 -2.39
C ILE A 244 10.16 4.68 -1.82
N PHE A 245 10.01 3.39 -1.57
CA PHE A 245 11.06 2.46 -1.19
C PHE A 245 11.56 1.76 -2.47
N ASP A 246 12.88 1.82 -2.72
CA ASP A 246 13.55 1.39 -3.95
C ASP A 246 14.68 0.36 -3.71
N GLN A 247 14.72 -0.31 -2.55
CA GLN A 247 15.86 -1.16 -2.15
C GLN A 247 15.95 -2.51 -2.88
N HIS A 248 14.84 -3.10 -3.35
CA HIS A 248 14.80 -4.42 -4.00
C HIS A 248 14.96 -4.28 -5.53
N VAL A 249 16.01 -3.59 -5.99
CA VAL A 249 16.08 -3.06 -7.37
C VAL A 249 15.87 -4.13 -8.45
N ASP A 250 14.86 -3.90 -9.29
CA ASP A 250 14.45 -4.74 -10.43
C ASP A 250 14.01 -6.18 -10.11
N GLU A 251 14.04 -6.59 -8.84
CA GLU A 251 13.42 -7.84 -8.37
C GLU A 251 11.97 -7.64 -7.93
N ALA A 252 11.10 -8.60 -8.21
CA ALA A 252 9.68 -8.45 -7.89
C ALA A 252 9.43 -8.42 -6.38
N VAL A 253 8.46 -7.61 -5.95
CA VAL A 253 7.97 -7.53 -4.55
C VAL A 253 6.56 -8.12 -4.52
N PRO A 254 6.40 -9.45 -4.39
CA PRO A 254 5.10 -10.11 -4.53
C PRO A 254 4.11 -9.76 -3.42
N LYS A 255 4.59 -9.33 -2.24
CA LYS A 255 3.73 -8.93 -1.13
C LYS A 255 4.27 -7.73 -0.35
N VAL A 256 3.36 -6.88 0.11
CA VAL A 256 3.60 -5.74 0.99
C VAL A 256 2.46 -5.64 2.01
N GLN A 257 2.77 -5.68 3.31
CA GLN A 257 1.76 -5.70 4.37
C GLN A 257 2.17 -4.81 5.55
N PHE A 258 1.28 -3.92 5.97
CA PHE A 258 1.40 -3.20 7.25
C PHE A 258 1.29 -4.16 8.43
N ALA A 259 1.89 -3.78 9.57
CA ALA A 259 1.64 -4.44 10.84
C ALA A 259 0.17 -4.29 11.26
N ASN A 260 -0.33 -5.23 12.07
CA ASN A 260 -1.74 -5.29 12.47
C ASN A 260 -2.14 -4.12 13.38
N ASP A 261 -1.26 -3.74 14.31
CA ASP A 261 -1.53 -2.67 15.30
C ASP A 261 -0.77 -1.36 15.01
N ASP A 262 0.42 -1.42 14.38
CA ASP A 262 1.24 -0.22 14.09
C ASP A 262 1.00 0.33 12.67
N LYS A 263 0.34 1.49 12.63
CA LYS A 263 0.10 2.32 11.44
C LYS A 263 1.35 2.85 10.72
N HIS A 264 2.54 2.71 11.31
CA HIS A 264 3.81 3.22 10.81
C HIS A 264 4.83 2.12 10.49
N LEU A 265 4.54 0.85 10.78
CA LEU A 265 5.40 -0.30 10.49
C LEU A 265 4.89 -1.06 9.27
N LEU A 266 5.76 -1.24 8.28
CA LEU A 266 5.47 -1.85 6.99
C LEU A 266 6.51 -2.94 6.71
N ALA A 267 6.10 -4.08 6.17
CA ALA A 267 7.03 -5.07 5.62
C ALA A 267 6.72 -5.34 4.14
N CYS A 268 7.76 -5.67 3.37
CA CYS A 268 7.63 -6.19 2.02
C CYS A 268 8.67 -7.30 1.79
N CYS A 269 8.26 -8.37 1.11
CA CYS A 269 9.16 -9.45 0.70
C CYS A 269 9.56 -9.30 -0.78
N SER A 270 10.70 -9.85 -1.18
CA SER A 270 11.12 -9.83 -2.58
C SER A 270 11.71 -11.15 -3.05
N LEU A 271 11.72 -11.33 -4.38
CA LEU A 271 12.37 -12.45 -5.04
C LEU A 271 13.91 -12.42 -4.93
N ASP A 272 14.49 -11.34 -4.40
CA ASP A 272 15.91 -11.26 -4.00
C ASP A 272 16.30 -12.15 -2.79
N GLY A 273 15.32 -12.80 -2.14
CA GLY A 273 15.53 -13.64 -0.95
C GLY A 273 15.54 -12.88 0.38
N ALA A 274 15.14 -11.60 0.38
CA ALA A 274 15.07 -10.75 1.55
C ALA A 274 13.67 -10.20 1.83
N ILE A 275 13.50 -9.68 3.05
CA ILE A 275 12.29 -9.00 3.51
C ILE A 275 12.71 -7.69 4.17
N SER A 276 12.21 -6.55 3.68
CA SER A 276 12.51 -5.24 4.24
C SER A 276 11.42 -4.83 5.23
N VAL A 277 11.79 -4.67 6.50
CA VAL A 277 10.93 -4.05 7.53
C VAL A 277 11.25 -2.56 7.56
N CYS A 278 10.25 -1.74 7.33
CA CYS A 278 10.34 -0.31 7.07
C CYS A 278 9.46 0.47 8.06
N GLN A 279 9.94 1.62 8.52
CA GLN A 279 9.21 2.50 9.42
C GLN A 279 9.00 3.87 8.80
N LEU A 280 7.79 4.40 8.95
CA LEU A 280 7.34 5.63 8.30
C LEU A 280 7.50 6.90 9.16
N VAL A 281 7.66 6.74 10.48
CA VAL A 281 7.82 7.82 11.46
C VAL A 281 8.90 7.40 12.46
N PRO A 282 9.91 8.23 12.81
CA PRO A 282 10.10 9.63 12.40
C PRO A 282 10.36 9.81 10.90
N THR A 283 10.24 11.04 10.40
CA THR A 283 10.55 11.35 9.00
C THR A 283 12.00 11.81 8.84
N PRO A 284 12.70 11.48 7.73
CA PRO A 284 12.22 10.68 6.59
C PRO A 284 12.01 9.20 6.94
N PRO A 285 11.05 8.51 6.29
CA PRO A 285 10.92 7.05 6.40
C PRO A 285 12.23 6.31 6.12
N VAL A 286 12.42 5.18 6.78
CA VAL A 286 13.64 4.37 6.70
C VAL A 286 13.33 2.87 6.65
N VAL A 287 14.22 2.10 6.02
CA VAL A 287 14.26 0.64 6.19
C VAL A 287 14.95 0.38 7.53
N LEU A 288 14.23 -0.19 8.51
CA LEU A 288 14.76 -0.52 9.84
C LEU A 288 15.64 -1.78 9.81
N ARG A 289 15.19 -2.81 9.09
CA ARG A 289 15.84 -4.12 9.00
C ARG A 289 15.67 -4.67 7.59
N VAL A 290 16.67 -5.39 7.12
CA VAL A 290 16.56 -6.25 5.93
C VAL A 290 16.83 -7.67 6.41
N LEU A 291 15.77 -8.47 6.53
CA LEU A 291 15.83 -9.87 6.94
C LEU A 291 16.44 -10.65 5.77
N LYS A 292 17.67 -11.12 5.93
CA LYS A 292 18.40 -11.89 4.90
C LYS A 292 18.68 -13.31 5.40
N GLY A 293 18.54 -14.28 4.50
CA GLY A 293 18.99 -15.64 4.77
C GLY A 293 18.29 -16.74 3.95
N HIS A 294 17.12 -16.46 3.37
CA HIS A 294 16.57 -17.35 2.34
C HIS A 294 17.55 -17.43 1.15
N SER A 295 17.65 -18.61 0.53
CA SER A 295 18.58 -18.86 -0.58
C SER A 295 17.96 -18.65 -1.96
N ARG A 296 16.63 -18.50 -2.02
CA ARG A 296 15.84 -18.14 -3.21
C ARG A 296 14.73 -17.16 -2.80
N GLY A 297 14.06 -16.58 -3.79
CA GLY A 297 13.04 -15.55 -3.60
C GLY A 297 11.93 -15.89 -2.60
N VAL A 298 11.56 -14.91 -1.79
CA VAL A 298 10.47 -15.01 -0.81
C VAL A 298 9.14 -14.77 -1.53
N SER A 299 8.25 -15.74 -1.50
CA SER A 299 6.98 -15.68 -2.22
C SER A 299 5.91 -14.89 -1.46
N ASP A 300 5.89 -15.04 -0.14
CA ASP A 300 4.83 -14.61 0.76
C ASP A 300 5.41 -14.50 2.18
N PHE A 301 4.79 -13.65 3.01
CA PHE A 301 5.07 -13.52 4.43
C PHE A 301 3.79 -13.10 5.17
N ALA A 302 3.74 -13.34 6.47
CA ALA A 302 2.65 -12.88 7.32
C ALA A 302 3.18 -12.33 8.65
N TRP A 303 2.51 -11.29 9.17
CA TRP A 303 2.72 -10.78 10.51
C TRP A 303 2.01 -11.66 11.54
N SER A 304 2.69 -11.91 12.67
CA SER A 304 2.03 -12.36 13.90
C SER A 304 1.01 -11.32 14.39
N LEU A 305 0.02 -11.79 15.15
CA LEU A 305 -1.05 -10.94 15.70
C LEU A 305 -0.53 -9.83 16.63
N SER A 306 0.58 -10.09 17.33
CA SER A 306 1.28 -9.13 18.19
C SER A 306 2.36 -8.31 17.47
N ASN A 307 2.71 -8.69 16.25
CA ASN A 307 3.74 -8.06 15.40
C ASN A 307 5.21 -8.27 15.87
N ASP A 308 5.46 -9.04 16.93
CA ASP A 308 6.81 -9.42 17.42
C ASP A 308 7.57 -10.33 16.44
N VAL A 309 6.81 -11.07 15.61
CA VAL A 309 7.31 -12.11 14.72
C VAL A 309 6.75 -11.95 13.30
N ILE A 310 7.61 -12.15 12.30
CA ILE A 310 7.23 -12.39 10.90
C ILE A 310 7.48 -13.86 10.56
N VAL A 311 6.56 -14.47 9.82
CA VAL A 311 6.75 -15.78 9.17
C VAL A 311 6.84 -15.57 7.67
N SER A 312 7.79 -16.24 7.00
CA SER A 312 8.00 -16.12 5.55
C SER A 312 8.16 -17.46 4.87
N THR A 313 7.71 -17.55 3.61
CA THR A 313 7.87 -18.72 2.75
C THR A 313 8.65 -18.39 1.50
N SER A 314 9.51 -19.30 1.07
CA SER A 314 10.40 -19.11 -0.08
C SER A 314 10.38 -20.29 -1.04
N LEU A 315 10.78 -19.98 -2.28
CA LEU A 315 11.13 -20.95 -3.31
C LEU A 315 12.35 -21.82 -2.92
N ASP A 316 13.05 -21.54 -1.82
CA ASP A 316 14.07 -22.43 -1.26
C ASP A 316 13.52 -23.63 -0.48
N ALA A 317 12.20 -23.83 -0.48
CA ALA A 317 11.48 -24.88 0.24
C ALA A 317 11.57 -24.78 1.77
N THR A 318 11.93 -23.61 2.32
CA THR A 318 11.93 -23.34 3.76
C THR A 318 10.89 -22.29 4.15
N MET A 319 10.32 -22.47 5.33
CA MET A 319 9.62 -21.43 6.06
C MET A 319 10.57 -20.90 7.13
N ARG A 320 10.70 -19.57 7.25
CA ARG A 320 11.53 -18.94 8.29
C ARG A 320 10.70 -18.05 9.20
N ILE A 321 11.13 -17.98 10.44
CA ILE A 321 10.47 -17.27 11.55
C ILE A 321 11.46 -16.23 12.05
N TRP A 322 11.08 -14.96 12.05
CA TRP A 322 11.98 -13.83 12.31
C TRP A 322 11.49 -12.97 13.47
N ALA A 323 12.40 -12.57 14.35
CA ALA A 323 12.13 -11.53 15.35
C ALA A 323 12.13 -10.15 14.67
N THR A 324 11.09 -9.35 14.87
CA THR A 324 10.90 -8.11 14.11
C THR A 324 11.76 -6.95 14.62
N GLU A 325 11.93 -6.81 15.94
CA GLU A 325 12.82 -5.82 16.56
C GLU A 325 14.30 -6.08 16.20
N ASP A 326 14.70 -7.35 16.30
CA ASP A 326 16.08 -7.81 16.28
C ASP A 326 16.56 -8.16 14.86
N GLY A 327 15.62 -8.44 13.94
CA GLY A 327 15.87 -8.86 12.56
C GLY A 327 16.44 -10.28 12.40
N LYS A 328 16.57 -11.04 13.49
CA LYS A 328 17.21 -12.36 13.53
C LYS A 328 16.23 -13.46 13.12
N CYS A 329 16.72 -14.45 12.37
CA CYS A 329 16.00 -15.71 12.17
C CYS A 329 15.97 -16.48 13.50
N ILE A 330 14.78 -16.66 14.07
CA ILE A 330 14.54 -17.44 15.29
C ILE A 330 14.59 -18.94 14.96
N ARG A 331 14.01 -19.34 13.82
CA ARG A 331 13.88 -20.73 13.41
C ARG A 331 13.70 -20.84 11.89
N GLU A 332 14.38 -21.82 11.32
CA GLU A 332 14.19 -22.30 9.96
C GLU A 332 13.50 -23.66 9.99
N ILE A 333 12.53 -23.86 9.09
CA ILE A 333 11.70 -25.05 8.99
C ILE A 333 11.66 -25.46 7.51
N PRO A 334 12.42 -26.47 7.07
CA PRO A 334 12.28 -27.01 5.73
C PRO A 334 10.91 -27.70 5.59
N ASP A 335 10.33 -27.69 4.38
CA ASP A 335 9.16 -28.50 4.10
C ASP A 335 9.54 -29.98 3.90
N PRO A 336 8.95 -30.93 4.66
CA PRO A 336 9.13 -32.37 4.47
C PRO A 336 8.97 -32.92 3.05
N ASP A 337 8.24 -32.26 2.14
CA ASP A 337 8.16 -32.70 0.74
C ASP A 337 9.32 -32.17 -0.12
N ALA A 338 10.24 -31.37 0.43
CA ALA A 338 11.26 -30.60 -0.27
C ALA A 338 10.67 -29.85 -1.49
N SER A 339 9.76 -28.93 -1.20
CA SER A 339 8.89 -28.27 -2.19
C SER A 339 8.85 -26.77 -1.98
N GLU A 340 8.89 -25.98 -3.05
CA GLU A 340 8.77 -24.53 -3.01
C GLU A 340 7.53 -24.14 -2.19
N LEU A 341 7.72 -23.28 -1.19
CA LEU A 341 6.62 -22.76 -0.38
C LEU A 341 6.14 -21.46 -1.02
N LEU A 342 4.83 -21.39 -1.27
CA LEU A 342 4.25 -20.39 -2.17
C LEU A 342 3.38 -19.38 -1.43
N CYS A 343 2.66 -19.81 -0.40
CA CYS A 343 1.82 -18.93 0.42
C CYS A 343 1.79 -19.33 1.90
N CYS A 344 1.55 -18.36 2.78
CA CYS A 344 1.43 -18.56 4.22
C CYS A 344 0.44 -17.59 4.89
N THR A 345 -0.16 -18.02 6.00
CA THR A 345 -1.02 -17.17 6.82
C THR A 345 -1.06 -17.63 8.29
N PHE A 346 -1.24 -16.69 9.22
CA PHE A 346 -1.43 -16.97 10.65
C PHE A 346 -2.88 -17.36 10.95
N GLN A 347 -3.10 -18.19 11.97
CA GLN A 347 -4.43 -18.42 12.50
C GLN A 347 -4.89 -17.17 13.28
N PRO A 348 -5.98 -16.47 12.89
CA PRO A 348 -6.32 -15.14 13.44
C PRO A 348 -6.73 -15.13 14.92
N MET A 349 -6.94 -16.31 15.52
CA MET A 349 -7.23 -16.49 16.95
C MET A 349 -6.17 -17.34 17.69
N ASN A 350 -5.08 -17.76 17.03
CA ASN A 350 -4.01 -18.54 17.66
C ASN A 350 -2.64 -18.20 17.06
N ASN A 351 -1.92 -17.27 17.70
CA ASN A 351 -0.62 -16.76 17.25
C ASN A 351 0.49 -17.83 17.17
N ASN A 352 0.26 -19.06 17.65
CA ASN A 352 1.23 -20.17 17.58
C ASN A 352 1.03 -21.09 16.37
N LEU A 353 -0.02 -20.91 15.56
CA LEU A 353 -0.33 -21.75 14.41
C LEU A 353 -0.31 -20.93 13.12
N THR A 354 0.41 -21.44 12.12
CA THR A 354 0.39 -20.94 10.73
C THR A 354 -0.05 -22.04 9.78
N VAL A 355 -0.61 -21.66 8.64
CA VAL A 355 -0.88 -22.57 7.53
C VAL A 355 -0.06 -22.14 6.32
N VAL A 356 0.53 -23.13 5.66
CA VAL A 356 1.44 -22.99 4.53
C VAL A 356 0.94 -23.82 3.35
N GLY A 357 1.05 -23.27 2.14
CA GLY A 357 0.82 -23.98 0.88
C GLY A 357 2.09 -24.18 0.05
N ASN A 358 2.28 -25.39 -0.49
CA ASN A 358 3.47 -25.75 -1.28
C ASN A 358 3.19 -26.04 -2.77
N GLY A 359 4.27 -26.07 -3.55
CA GLY A 359 4.29 -26.41 -4.98
C GLY A 359 4.02 -27.88 -5.31
N LYS A 360 3.83 -28.76 -4.32
CA LYS A 360 3.44 -30.19 -4.50
C LYS A 360 1.98 -30.45 -4.08
N HIS A 361 1.18 -29.36 -4.08
CA HIS A 361 -0.26 -29.33 -3.87
C HIS A 361 -0.70 -29.58 -2.42
N ASN A 362 0.23 -29.58 -1.47
CA ASN A 362 -0.05 -29.86 -0.07
C ASN A 362 -0.23 -28.57 0.74
N LEU A 363 -1.18 -28.62 1.67
CA LEU A 363 -1.36 -27.68 2.77
C LEU A 363 -0.84 -28.28 4.06
N HIS A 364 -0.17 -27.45 4.88
CA HIS A 364 0.36 -27.85 6.17
C HIS A 364 0.11 -26.79 7.24
N VAL A 365 -0.53 -27.20 8.33
CA VAL A 365 -0.61 -26.46 9.58
C VAL A 365 0.67 -26.74 10.37
N VAL A 366 1.39 -25.69 10.73
CA VAL A 366 2.67 -25.76 11.45
C VAL A 366 2.56 -24.97 12.76
N ASN A 367 3.08 -25.55 13.84
CA ASN A 367 3.23 -24.86 15.10
C ASN A 367 4.55 -24.08 15.11
N ILE A 368 4.48 -22.77 15.30
CA ILE A 368 5.61 -21.84 15.13
C ILE A 368 6.68 -22.04 16.20
N SER A 369 6.28 -22.16 17.47
CA SER A 369 7.21 -22.27 18.60
C SER A 369 8.03 -23.55 18.56
N THR A 370 7.47 -24.66 18.07
CA THR A 370 8.17 -25.96 17.94
C THR A 370 8.74 -26.24 16.55
N GLY A 371 8.22 -25.59 15.50
CA GLY A 371 8.50 -25.88 14.10
C GLY A 371 7.89 -27.18 13.55
N LYS A 372 6.99 -27.84 14.29
CA LYS A 372 6.45 -29.15 13.91
C LYS A 372 5.12 -29.03 13.16
N LYS A 373 4.92 -29.87 12.14
CA LYS A 373 3.60 -30.05 11.49
C LYS A 373 2.60 -30.64 12.49
N VAL A 374 1.36 -30.17 12.45
CA VAL A 374 0.28 -30.61 13.34
C VAL A 374 -0.32 -31.94 12.85
N LYS A 375 -0.59 -32.89 13.75
CA LYS A 375 -1.15 -34.21 13.40
C LYS A 375 -2.58 -34.06 12.85
N GLY A 376 -2.76 -34.37 11.57
CA GLY A 376 -4.04 -34.15 10.87
C GLY A 376 -4.25 -32.71 10.38
N GLY A 377 -3.27 -31.82 10.59
CA GLY A 377 -3.20 -30.49 9.98
C GLY A 377 -2.56 -30.54 8.58
N SER A 378 -2.94 -31.52 7.75
CA SER A 378 -2.34 -31.73 6.42
C SER A 378 -3.38 -32.21 5.42
N SER A 379 -3.45 -31.57 4.24
CA SER A 379 -4.38 -31.96 3.17
C SER A 379 -3.81 -31.65 1.79
N LYS A 380 -4.36 -32.27 0.75
CA LYS A 380 -3.91 -32.13 -0.65
C LYS A 380 -4.98 -31.50 -1.56
N LEU A 381 -4.54 -30.61 -2.45
CA LEU A 381 -5.30 -29.92 -3.48
C LEU A 381 -5.04 -30.53 -4.86
N THR A 382 -5.69 -29.99 -5.90
CA THR A 382 -5.53 -30.43 -7.29
C THR A 382 -4.30 -29.82 -7.97
N GLY A 383 -4.00 -28.55 -7.70
CA GLY A 383 -2.83 -27.83 -8.20
C GLY A 383 -1.93 -27.24 -7.10
N ARG A 384 -0.95 -26.44 -7.52
CA ARG A 384 -0.05 -25.69 -6.61
C ARG A 384 -0.86 -24.71 -5.78
N VAL A 385 -0.61 -24.65 -4.48
CA VAL A 385 -1.37 -23.76 -3.57
C VAL A 385 -0.79 -22.35 -3.67
N LEU A 386 -1.55 -21.41 -4.23
CA LEU A 386 -1.07 -20.05 -4.53
C LEU A 386 -1.53 -19.00 -3.51
N SER A 387 -2.68 -19.21 -2.86
CA SER A 387 -3.28 -18.21 -1.99
C SER A 387 -4.08 -18.82 -0.84
N LEU A 388 -4.06 -18.16 0.32
CA LEU A 388 -4.72 -18.57 1.56
C LEU A 388 -5.40 -17.39 2.25
N SER A 389 -6.63 -17.58 2.73
CA SER A 389 -7.29 -16.63 3.65
C SER A 389 -8.17 -17.36 4.65
N PHE A 390 -8.03 -17.00 5.93
CA PHE A 390 -8.98 -17.37 6.96
C PHE A 390 -10.18 -16.43 6.99
N ASP A 391 -11.32 -16.93 7.45
CA ASP A 391 -12.42 -16.09 7.96
C ASP A 391 -12.01 -15.42 9.29
N SER A 392 -12.70 -14.34 9.68
CA SER A 392 -12.42 -13.57 10.90
C SER A 392 -12.31 -14.39 12.21
N PRO A 393 -13.24 -15.32 12.53
CA PRO A 393 -13.10 -16.24 13.66
C PRO A 393 -12.08 -17.38 13.43
N GLY A 394 -11.50 -17.51 12.23
CA GLY A 394 -10.52 -18.55 11.89
C GLY A 394 -11.08 -19.96 11.67
N ARG A 395 -12.40 -20.16 11.75
CA ARG A 395 -13.04 -21.49 11.61
C ARG A 395 -12.96 -22.07 10.19
N ILE A 396 -12.95 -21.21 9.17
CA ILE A 396 -12.90 -21.59 7.76
C ILE A 396 -11.60 -21.03 7.16
N LEU A 397 -10.87 -21.88 6.44
CA LEU A 397 -9.76 -21.51 5.56
C LEU A 397 -10.20 -21.71 4.10
N TRP A 398 -10.00 -20.70 3.26
CA TRP A 398 -10.04 -20.87 1.81
C TRP A 398 -8.61 -20.93 1.24
N ALA A 399 -8.40 -21.87 0.32
CA ALA A 399 -7.15 -22.06 -0.39
C ALA A 399 -7.40 -22.09 -1.90
N GLY A 400 -6.65 -21.29 -2.66
CA GLY A 400 -6.72 -21.21 -4.13
C GLY A 400 -5.57 -21.97 -4.78
N ASP A 401 -5.85 -22.70 -5.87
CA ASP A 401 -4.83 -23.39 -6.65
C ASP A 401 -4.58 -22.82 -8.05
N ASP A 402 -3.47 -23.27 -8.67
CA ASP A 402 -3.07 -22.89 -10.03
C ASP A 402 -3.92 -23.52 -11.14
N LYS A 403 -4.96 -24.30 -10.81
CA LYS A 403 -5.90 -24.92 -11.76
C LYS A 403 -7.29 -24.29 -11.75
N GLY A 404 -7.50 -23.24 -10.96
CA GLY A 404 -8.78 -22.53 -10.88
C GLY A 404 -9.74 -23.12 -9.86
N SER A 405 -9.25 -23.92 -8.91
CA SER A 405 -10.07 -24.47 -7.81
C SER A 405 -9.84 -23.71 -6.51
N ILE A 406 -10.94 -23.34 -5.86
CA ILE A 406 -10.95 -22.93 -4.45
C ILE A 406 -11.42 -24.11 -3.63
N PHE A 407 -10.69 -24.41 -2.55
CA PHE A 407 -11.10 -25.37 -1.54
C PHE A 407 -11.39 -24.64 -0.24
N SER A 408 -12.55 -24.94 0.37
CA SER A 408 -12.81 -24.59 1.77
C SER A 408 -12.39 -25.73 2.69
N PHE A 409 -11.80 -25.37 3.81
CA PHE A 409 -11.43 -26.27 4.88
C PHE A 409 -12.00 -25.78 6.20
N LEU A 410 -12.52 -26.69 7.00
CA LEU A 410 -12.82 -26.43 8.40
C LEU A 410 -11.55 -26.62 9.21
N PHE A 411 -11.26 -25.66 10.07
CA PHE A 411 -10.10 -25.65 10.96
C PHE A 411 -10.54 -25.88 12.40
N ASP A 412 -10.04 -26.93 13.04
CA ASP A 412 -10.24 -27.16 14.46
C ASP A 412 -9.23 -26.35 15.28
N MET A 413 -9.72 -25.35 16.02
CA MET A 413 -8.93 -24.48 16.90
C MET A 413 -8.13 -25.24 17.98
N ALA A 414 -8.67 -26.35 18.49
CA ALA A 414 -8.09 -27.05 19.64
C ALA A 414 -7.02 -28.06 19.22
N THR A 415 -7.23 -28.78 18.11
CA THR A 415 -6.27 -29.78 17.61
C THR A 415 -5.38 -29.28 16.47
N GLY A 416 -5.73 -28.17 15.82
CA GLY A 416 -5.09 -27.69 14.58
C GLY A 416 -5.31 -28.63 13.38
N LYS A 417 -6.31 -29.51 13.45
CA LYS A 417 -6.70 -30.42 12.37
C LYS A 417 -7.42 -29.65 11.26
N LEU A 418 -7.12 -30.02 10.01
CA LEU A 418 -7.70 -29.43 8.81
C LEU A 418 -8.60 -30.47 8.11
N THR A 419 -9.91 -30.22 8.00
CA THR A 419 -10.84 -31.09 7.27
C THR A 419 -11.36 -30.42 6.01
N LYS A 420 -11.29 -31.13 4.87
CA LYS A 420 -11.71 -30.63 3.56
C LYS A 420 -13.23 -30.61 3.47
N ALA A 421 -13.83 -29.47 3.14
CA ALA A 421 -15.28 -29.27 3.14
C ALA A 421 -15.84 -29.18 1.71
N LYS A 422 -15.62 -28.06 1.01
CA LYS A 422 -16.14 -27.84 -0.34
C LYS A 422 -15.02 -27.59 -1.36
N ARG A 423 -15.33 -27.78 -2.64
CA ARG A 423 -14.55 -27.32 -3.78
C ARG A 423 -15.46 -26.48 -4.68
N LEU A 424 -15.00 -25.29 -5.06
CA LEU A 424 -15.53 -24.53 -6.19
C LEU A 424 -14.48 -24.55 -7.30
N ILE A 425 -14.91 -24.72 -8.55
CA ILE A 425 -14.08 -24.43 -9.72
C ILE A 425 -14.56 -23.07 -10.24
N VAL A 426 -13.64 -22.11 -10.35
CA VAL A 426 -13.92 -20.73 -10.78
C VAL A 426 -13.87 -20.63 -12.30
N ASN A 427 -12.77 -21.12 -12.89
CA ASN A 427 -12.57 -21.32 -14.32
C ASN A 427 -11.36 -22.24 -14.50
N GLU A 428 -11.47 -23.29 -15.31
CA GLU A 428 -10.43 -24.33 -15.39
C GLU A 428 -9.13 -23.80 -16.02
N GLY A 429 -8.00 -24.16 -15.41
CA GLY A 429 -6.67 -23.79 -15.89
C GLY A 429 -6.23 -22.35 -15.62
N SER A 430 -7.09 -21.48 -15.10
CA SER A 430 -6.70 -20.12 -14.66
C SER A 430 -6.30 -20.09 -13.19
N SER A 431 -5.12 -19.57 -12.88
CA SER A 431 -4.56 -19.56 -11.52
C SER A 431 -5.28 -18.60 -10.56
N ILE A 432 -5.51 -19.06 -9.32
CA ILE A 432 -6.13 -18.24 -8.25
C ILE A 432 -5.03 -17.60 -7.41
N THR A 433 -4.66 -16.40 -7.83
CA THR A 433 -3.49 -15.65 -7.34
C THR A 433 -3.66 -15.02 -5.97
N SER A 434 -4.86 -14.54 -5.63
CA SER A 434 -5.14 -14.02 -4.29
C SER A 434 -6.57 -14.33 -3.86
N ILE A 435 -6.72 -14.59 -2.57
CA ILE A 435 -7.99 -14.69 -1.87
C ILE A 435 -7.90 -13.74 -0.67
N SER A 436 -8.91 -12.89 -0.48
CA SER A 436 -9.08 -12.06 0.71
C SER A 436 -10.49 -12.26 1.26
N ALA A 437 -10.62 -12.76 2.49
CA ALA A 437 -11.91 -12.95 3.15
C ALA A 437 -12.24 -11.77 4.07
N ARG A 438 -13.52 -11.42 4.17
CA ARG A 438 -14.00 -10.48 5.18
C ARG A 438 -15.43 -10.76 5.60
N SER A 439 -15.60 -10.97 6.90
CA SER A 439 -16.90 -10.92 7.56
C SER A 439 -17.36 -9.46 7.66
N TRP A 440 -18.12 -8.97 6.67
CA TRP A 440 -18.73 -7.64 6.77
C TRP A 440 -19.78 -7.62 7.89
N ILE A 441 -19.71 -6.60 8.76
CA ILE A 441 -20.77 -6.23 9.68
C ILE A 441 -21.11 -4.75 9.41
N SER A 442 -21.80 -4.53 8.30
CA SER A 442 -22.34 -3.22 7.91
C SER A 442 -23.84 -3.35 7.63
N ARG A 443 -24.55 -2.23 7.53
CA ARG A 443 -25.99 -2.25 7.25
C ARG A 443 -26.30 -2.72 5.82
N GLU A 444 -25.40 -2.38 4.89
CA GLU A 444 -25.51 -2.63 3.45
C GLU A 444 -24.95 -4.01 3.03
N ALA A 445 -23.78 -4.41 3.56
CA ALA A 445 -23.23 -5.75 3.40
C ALA A 445 -23.35 -6.53 4.73
N ARG A 446 -24.29 -7.49 4.77
CA ARG A 446 -24.61 -8.34 5.93
C ARG A 446 -23.90 -9.70 5.94
N ASP A 447 -23.32 -10.08 4.82
CA ASP A 447 -22.85 -11.45 4.58
C ASP A 447 -21.31 -11.53 4.55
N PRO A 448 -20.69 -12.55 5.17
CA PRO A 448 -19.29 -12.84 4.95
C PRO A 448 -19.02 -13.05 3.46
N SER A 449 -17.94 -12.45 2.96
CA SER A 449 -17.67 -12.36 1.53
C SER A 449 -16.18 -12.57 1.24
N LEU A 450 -15.92 -13.07 0.04
CA LEU A 450 -14.61 -13.53 -0.40
C LEU A 450 -14.25 -12.83 -1.71
N LEU A 451 -13.12 -12.13 -1.72
CA LEU A 451 -12.58 -11.41 -2.87
C LEU A 451 -11.49 -12.28 -3.51
N ILE A 452 -11.59 -12.52 -4.82
CA ILE A 452 -10.79 -13.52 -5.54
C ILE A 452 -10.21 -12.90 -6.81
N ASN A 453 -8.87 -12.95 -6.94
CA ASN A 453 -8.16 -12.65 -8.17
C ASN A 453 -7.80 -13.95 -8.89
N ALA A 454 -8.45 -14.19 -10.04
CA ALA A 454 -8.07 -15.24 -10.97
C ALA A 454 -7.51 -14.61 -12.26
N CYS A 455 -6.53 -15.25 -12.89
CA CYS A 455 -5.94 -14.80 -14.16
C CYS A 455 -6.90 -14.99 -15.36
N ILE A 456 -8.03 -14.29 -15.31
CA ILE A 456 -9.12 -14.27 -16.31
C ILE A 456 -9.49 -12.82 -16.68
N ASN A 457 -8.61 -11.85 -16.38
CA ASN A 457 -8.88 -10.40 -16.46
C ASN A 457 -10.12 -9.94 -15.65
N LYS A 458 -10.47 -10.67 -14.57
CA LYS A 458 -11.59 -10.31 -13.69
C LYS A 458 -11.28 -10.54 -12.22
N LEU A 459 -11.59 -9.54 -11.42
CA LEU A 459 -11.70 -9.62 -9.97
C LEU A 459 -13.11 -10.07 -9.62
N LEU A 460 -13.24 -11.14 -8.84
CA LEU A 460 -14.51 -11.75 -8.49
C LEU A 460 -14.84 -11.52 -7.01
N LEU A 461 -16.09 -11.17 -6.72
CA LEU A 461 -16.63 -11.07 -5.37
C LEU A 461 -17.66 -12.17 -5.17
N TYR A 462 -17.41 -13.04 -4.20
CA TYR A 462 -18.32 -14.11 -3.78
C TYR A 462 -18.91 -13.80 -2.40
N ARG A 463 -20.15 -14.24 -2.20
CA ARG A 463 -20.80 -14.36 -0.88
C ARG A 463 -20.47 -15.75 -0.33
N VAL A 464 -20.09 -15.83 0.95
CA VAL A 464 -20.04 -17.08 1.71
C VAL A 464 -21.47 -17.37 2.19
N VAL A 465 -22.01 -18.55 1.87
CA VAL A 465 -23.43 -18.87 2.09
C VAL A 465 -23.67 -19.71 3.34
N ASP A 466 -22.70 -20.54 3.73
CA ASP A 466 -22.80 -21.44 4.89
C ASP A 466 -21.54 -21.49 5.76
N ASN A 467 -21.63 -22.21 6.88
CA ASN A 467 -20.52 -22.46 7.80
C ASN A 467 -19.50 -23.50 7.30
N GLU A 468 -19.67 -24.04 6.08
CA GLU A 468 -18.73 -24.96 5.42
C GLU A 468 -17.92 -24.25 4.32
N GLY A 469 -18.21 -22.97 4.07
CA GLY A 469 -17.49 -22.12 3.13
C GLY A 469 -17.96 -22.26 1.68
N THR A 470 -19.21 -22.63 1.40
CA THR A 470 -19.76 -22.52 0.03
C THR A 470 -19.81 -21.08 -0.44
N LEU A 471 -19.59 -20.89 -1.75
CA LEU A 471 -19.37 -19.59 -2.38
C LEU A 471 -20.37 -19.38 -3.53
N GLN A 472 -21.16 -18.31 -3.46
CA GLN A 472 -22.00 -17.82 -4.57
C GLN A 472 -21.41 -16.54 -5.17
N LEU A 473 -21.29 -16.47 -6.50
CA LEU A 473 -20.78 -15.28 -7.18
C LEU A 473 -21.77 -14.11 -7.03
N LYS A 474 -21.32 -13.00 -6.42
CA LYS A 474 -22.11 -11.77 -6.21
C LYS A 474 -21.82 -10.71 -7.29
N ARG A 475 -20.57 -10.58 -7.74
CA ARG A 475 -20.15 -9.60 -8.77
C ARG A 475 -18.82 -9.98 -9.42
N SER A 476 -18.58 -9.47 -10.62
CA SER A 476 -17.25 -9.43 -11.24
C SER A 476 -16.89 -8.01 -11.68
N PHE A 477 -15.61 -7.66 -11.62
CA PHE A 477 -15.03 -6.38 -12.01
C PHE A 477 -13.93 -6.66 -13.03
N GLN A 478 -13.83 -5.86 -14.10
CA GLN A 478 -12.83 -6.05 -15.15
C GLN A 478 -11.50 -5.41 -14.71
N ILE A 479 -10.40 -6.18 -14.77
CA ILE A 479 -9.02 -5.75 -14.43
C ILE A 479 -8.04 -6.33 -15.45
N GLN A 480 -6.84 -5.76 -15.59
CA GLN A 480 -5.80 -6.39 -16.41
C GLN A 480 -4.96 -7.32 -15.53
N GLN A 481 -5.23 -8.62 -15.66
CA GLN A 481 -4.51 -9.70 -15.00
C GLN A 481 -4.54 -10.96 -15.87
N SER A 482 -3.42 -11.21 -16.53
CA SER A 482 -3.18 -12.32 -17.44
C SER A 482 -2.13 -13.33 -16.94
N SER A 483 -1.11 -12.85 -16.21
CA SER A 483 0.10 -13.63 -15.94
C SER A 483 0.68 -13.45 -14.54
N HIS A 484 0.68 -12.22 -14.02
CA HIS A 484 1.27 -11.90 -12.72
C HIS A 484 0.31 -12.21 -11.55
N PRO A 485 0.84 -12.61 -10.38
CA PRO A 485 0.06 -12.62 -9.14
C PRO A 485 -0.27 -11.17 -8.76
N VAL A 486 -1.54 -10.81 -8.90
CA VAL A 486 -2.09 -9.57 -8.37
C VAL A 486 -2.88 -9.93 -7.12
N HIS A 487 -2.77 -9.11 -6.10
CA HIS A 487 -3.55 -9.20 -4.87
C HIS A 487 -4.61 -8.09 -4.81
N SER A 488 -5.72 -8.41 -4.16
CA SER A 488 -6.86 -7.49 -3.95
C SER A 488 -7.30 -7.57 -2.50
N ILE A 489 -7.66 -6.42 -1.94
CA ILE A 489 -8.16 -6.30 -0.57
C ILE A 489 -9.46 -5.48 -0.52
N PHE A 490 -10.26 -5.73 0.51
CA PHE A 490 -11.37 -4.84 0.85
C PHE A 490 -10.82 -3.55 1.46
N CYS A 491 -11.31 -2.39 1.01
CA CYS A 491 -11.02 -1.13 1.68
C CYS A 491 -11.53 -1.17 3.13
N PRO A 492 -10.77 -0.67 4.12
CA PRO A 492 -11.25 -0.54 5.48
C PRO A 492 -12.38 0.53 5.57
N LEU A 493 -13.09 0.61 6.71
CA LEU A 493 -14.47 1.15 6.73
C LEU A 493 -14.53 2.60 7.22
N MET A 494 -14.39 3.53 6.28
CA MET A 494 -14.76 4.94 6.44
C MET A 494 -16.27 5.12 6.63
N SER A 495 -16.71 5.00 7.88
CA SER A 495 -18.08 5.16 8.40
C SER A 495 -19.07 4.04 8.02
N PHE A 496 -20.01 3.78 8.93
CA PHE A 496 -20.95 2.64 8.88
C PHE A 496 -22.08 2.76 7.83
N ARG A 497 -22.00 3.70 6.88
CA ARG A 497 -23.13 4.12 6.02
C ARG A 497 -22.76 4.57 4.60
N GLN A 498 -21.54 4.31 4.12
CA GLN A 498 -21.07 4.77 2.81
C GLN A 498 -20.26 3.68 2.09
N GLY A 499 -20.97 2.71 1.51
CA GLY A 499 -20.54 1.93 0.34
C GLY A 499 -19.25 1.11 0.48
N ALA A 500 -19.39 -0.22 0.52
CA ALA A 500 -18.22 -1.10 0.54
C ALA A 500 -17.33 -0.89 -0.71
N CYS A 501 -16.02 -0.83 -0.50
CA CYS A 501 -15.04 -0.68 -1.58
C CYS A 501 -13.97 -1.78 -1.56
N ILE A 502 -13.33 -1.97 -2.70
CA ILE A 502 -12.21 -2.89 -2.92
C ILE A 502 -11.07 -2.17 -3.64
N VAL A 503 -9.84 -2.51 -3.28
CA VAL A 503 -8.60 -2.02 -3.89
C VAL A 503 -7.84 -3.20 -4.49
N THR A 504 -7.29 -2.99 -5.67
CA THR A 504 -6.63 -4.03 -6.46
C THR A 504 -5.46 -3.47 -7.25
N GLY A 505 -4.39 -4.25 -7.38
CA GLY A 505 -3.33 -4.00 -8.37
C GLY A 505 -3.82 -4.26 -9.79
N SER A 506 -2.91 -4.17 -10.76
CA SER A 506 -3.18 -4.40 -12.18
C SER A 506 -1.88 -4.44 -12.97
N GLU A 507 -1.86 -5.25 -14.04
CA GLU A 507 -0.75 -5.32 -14.99
C GLU A 507 -0.57 -4.01 -15.78
N ASP A 508 -1.58 -3.12 -15.82
CA ASP A 508 -1.50 -1.78 -16.43
C ASP A 508 -0.73 -0.73 -15.59
N MET A 509 0.02 -1.17 -14.58
CA MET A 509 0.87 -0.34 -13.70
C MET A 509 0.11 0.62 -12.77
N CYS A 510 -1.15 0.30 -12.47
CA CYS A 510 -2.05 1.17 -11.71
C CYS A 510 -2.73 0.44 -10.55
N VAL A 511 -3.19 1.20 -9.56
CA VAL A 511 -4.07 0.70 -8.49
C VAL A 511 -5.48 1.18 -8.77
N TYR A 512 -6.46 0.27 -8.78
CA TYR A 512 -7.87 0.59 -8.96
C TYR A 512 -8.64 0.50 -7.65
N PHE A 513 -9.58 1.43 -7.48
CA PHE A 513 -10.60 1.41 -6.43
C PHE A 513 -11.94 1.13 -7.09
N PHE A 514 -12.65 0.09 -6.66
CA PHE A 514 -14.02 -0.19 -7.12
C PHE A 514 -15.03 -0.09 -5.98
N ASP A 515 -16.17 0.50 -6.29
CA ASP A 515 -17.41 0.48 -5.50
C ASP A 515 -18.08 -0.89 -5.68
N VAL A 516 -18.36 -1.58 -4.56
CA VAL A 516 -18.93 -2.93 -4.55
C VAL A 516 -20.42 -2.95 -4.93
N GLU A 517 -21.12 -1.83 -4.77
CA GLU A 517 -22.57 -1.73 -4.89
C GLU A 517 -22.97 -1.10 -6.22
N ARG A 518 -22.26 -0.07 -6.67
CA ARG A 518 -22.53 0.67 -7.91
C ARG A 518 -22.31 -0.18 -9.17
N ALA A 519 -23.40 -0.53 -9.86
CA ALA A 519 -23.36 -1.41 -11.03
C ALA A 519 -22.75 -0.76 -12.29
N THR A 520 -22.87 0.56 -12.45
CA THR A 520 -22.38 1.30 -13.63
C THR A 520 -21.31 2.32 -13.23
N LYS A 521 -20.19 2.37 -13.99
CA LYS A 521 -18.98 3.14 -13.62
C LYS A 521 -18.51 2.83 -12.19
N ALA A 522 -18.26 1.55 -11.91
CA ALA A 522 -17.83 1.06 -10.60
C ALA A 522 -16.43 1.56 -10.16
N ILE A 523 -15.58 2.04 -11.09
CA ILE A 523 -14.27 2.63 -10.74
C ILE A 523 -14.50 3.97 -10.02
N VAL A 524 -13.99 4.04 -8.78
CA VAL A 524 -14.06 5.21 -7.89
C VAL A 524 -12.84 6.11 -8.08
N ASN A 525 -11.66 5.51 -8.06
CA ASN A 525 -10.37 6.18 -8.16
C ASN A 525 -9.35 5.26 -8.87
N LYS A 526 -8.31 5.86 -9.46
CA LYS A 526 -7.20 5.16 -10.11
C LYS A 526 -5.87 5.85 -9.76
N LEU A 527 -5.05 5.21 -8.93
CA LEU A 527 -3.71 5.70 -8.62
C LEU A 527 -2.72 5.21 -9.68
N GLN A 528 -1.83 6.10 -10.13
CA GLN A 528 -0.80 5.81 -11.13
C GLN A 528 0.55 6.30 -10.60
N GLY A 529 1.62 5.54 -10.88
CA GLY A 529 2.95 5.85 -10.34
C GLY A 529 3.91 4.67 -10.24
N HIS A 530 3.45 3.43 -10.46
CA HIS A 530 4.34 2.27 -10.61
C HIS A 530 4.94 2.20 -12.01
N SER A 531 5.99 1.37 -12.17
CA SER A 531 6.74 1.22 -13.44
C SER A 531 6.60 -0.17 -14.08
N ALA A 532 5.97 -1.09 -13.36
CA ALA A 532 5.65 -2.45 -13.77
C ALA A 532 4.25 -2.84 -13.25
N ALA A 533 3.83 -4.09 -13.50
CA ALA A 533 2.59 -4.64 -12.94
C ALA A 533 2.55 -4.48 -11.42
N VAL A 534 1.44 -3.99 -10.88
CA VAL A 534 1.25 -3.84 -9.43
C VAL A 534 0.85 -5.20 -8.86
N LEU A 535 1.67 -5.75 -7.96
CA LEU A 535 1.50 -7.09 -7.43
C LEU A 535 0.63 -7.09 -6.17
N ASP A 536 0.88 -6.23 -5.20
CA ASP A 536 0.12 -6.21 -3.94
C ASP A 536 -0.19 -4.81 -3.42
N VAL A 537 -1.17 -4.74 -2.51
CA VAL A 537 -1.85 -3.56 -1.98
C VAL A 537 -2.23 -3.80 -0.51
N SER A 538 -1.82 -2.91 0.40
CA SER A 538 -2.12 -3.01 1.83
C SER A 538 -2.45 -1.66 2.45
N PHE A 539 -3.55 -1.58 3.21
CA PHE A 539 -3.87 -0.44 4.05
C PHE A 539 -3.25 -0.59 5.44
N ASN A 540 -2.92 0.55 6.06
CA ASN A 540 -2.52 0.57 7.47
C ASN A 540 -3.73 0.60 8.42
N CYS A 541 -3.51 0.32 9.72
CA CYS A 541 -4.59 0.15 10.68
C CYS A 541 -5.44 1.41 10.98
N ASP A 542 -4.92 2.62 10.72
CA ASP A 542 -5.66 3.89 10.84
C ASP A 542 -6.27 4.39 9.52
N GLU A 543 -6.21 3.59 8.47
CA GLU A 543 -6.70 3.86 7.12
C GLU A 543 -6.12 5.13 6.46
N SER A 544 -5.10 5.78 7.03
CA SER A 544 -4.54 7.03 6.48
C SER A 544 -3.51 6.81 5.37
N LEU A 545 -2.97 5.59 5.26
CA LEU A 545 -1.97 5.21 4.28
C LEU A 545 -2.35 3.93 3.52
N LEU A 546 -2.03 3.91 2.23
CA LEU A 546 -1.99 2.70 1.40
C LEU A 546 -0.53 2.44 1.01
N ALA A 547 -0.09 1.19 1.00
CA ALA A 547 1.14 0.75 0.35
C ALA A 547 0.78 -0.10 -0.87
N SER A 548 1.57 -0.03 -1.93
CA SER A 548 1.48 -0.98 -3.04
C SER A 548 2.84 -1.26 -3.69
N SER A 549 3.03 -2.48 -4.18
CA SER A 549 4.30 -2.98 -4.74
C SER A 549 4.21 -3.25 -6.25
N ASP A 550 5.34 -3.13 -6.97
CA ASP A 550 5.45 -3.56 -8.36
C ASP A 550 6.43 -4.73 -8.60
N ALA A 551 6.32 -5.32 -9.79
CA ALA A 551 7.16 -6.42 -10.25
C ALA A 551 8.62 -6.04 -10.56
N LYS A 552 9.12 -4.86 -10.12
CA LYS A 552 10.49 -4.35 -10.32
C LYS A 552 11.05 -3.62 -9.09
N GLY A 553 10.61 -4.01 -7.90
CA GLY A 553 11.22 -3.58 -6.65
C GLY A 553 10.61 -2.33 -6.02
N MET A 554 9.67 -1.65 -6.69
CA MET A 554 9.14 -0.39 -6.20
C MET A 554 8.00 -0.61 -5.22
N VAL A 555 8.14 -0.07 -4.00
CA VAL A 555 7.02 0.02 -3.05
C VAL A 555 6.68 1.49 -2.84
N ILE A 556 5.47 1.88 -3.23
CA ILE A 556 4.97 3.25 -3.08
C ILE A 556 4.02 3.29 -1.89
N VAL A 557 4.26 4.20 -0.96
CA VAL A 557 3.33 4.55 0.11
C VAL A 557 2.58 5.81 -0.31
N TRP A 558 1.26 5.75 -0.28
CA TRP A 558 0.32 6.80 -0.68
C TRP A 558 -0.35 7.38 0.56
N LYS A 559 -0.36 8.70 0.72
CA LYS A 559 -1.07 9.36 1.83
C LYS A 559 -2.48 9.77 1.39
N ARG A 560 -3.49 9.31 2.15
CA ARG A 560 -4.88 9.72 1.98
C ARG A 560 -5.06 11.20 2.32
N GLU A 561 -5.94 11.88 1.61
CA GLU A 561 -6.27 13.28 1.91
C GLU A 561 -7.18 13.33 3.15
N GLN A 562 -6.69 13.97 4.22
CA GLN A 562 -7.48 14.22 5.43
C GLN A 562 -8.08 15.63 5.31
N LYS A 563 -9.41 15.72 5.32
CA LYS A 563 -10.17 16.96 5.50
C LYS A 563 -10.46 17.18 6.99
#